data_AF-A0A286MBF1-F1
#
_entry.id   AF-A0A286MBF1-F1
#
_cell.length_a   1.000
_cell.length_b   1.000
_cell.length_c   1.000
_cell.angle_alpha   90.00
_cell.angle_beta   90.00
_cell.angle_gamma   90.00
#
_symmetry.space_group_name_H-M   'P 1'
#
loop_
_entity.id
_entity.type
_entity.pdbx_description
1 polymer ?
#
loop_
_entity_poly.entity_id
_entity_poly.type
_entity_poly.pdbx_seq_one_letter_code
_entity_poly.pdbx_strand_id
1 'polypeptide(L)' 'DIVDTFRLQEQPAFDKKQFIAYMKKYIKLLTAKLEGEELAVFKKNIEGATKFLLGMLKDLQFFVGESMHDDSTVV' A
#
# COMPACT_ATOMS: atom_id res chain seq x y z
N ASP A 1 -12.94 -17.20 2.04
CA ASP A 1 -12.68 -16.34 0.86
C ASP A 1 -11.17 -16.05 0.75
N ILE A 2 -10.71 -15.01 0.05
CA ILE A 2 -9.28 -14.62 0.01
C ILE A 2 -8.79 -14.17 1.40
N VAL A 3 -9.59 -13.41 2.14
CA VAL A 3 -9.27 -12.92 3.49
C VAL A 3 -9.05 -14.08 4.45
N ASP A 4 -9.95 -15.06 4.46
CA ASP A 4 -9.84 -16.25 5.31
C ASP A 4 -8.64 -17.14 4.90
N THR A 5 -8.47 -17.35 3.58
CA THR A 5 -7.45 -18.25 3.05
C THR A 5 -6.04 -17.76 3.38
N PHE A 6 -5.81 -16.45 3.27
CA PHE A 6 -4.54 -15.82 3.59
C PHE A 6 -4.48 -15.22 4.99
N ARG A 7 -5.54 -15.44 5.80
CA ARG A 7 -5.67 -14.98 7.18
C ARG A 7 -5.35 -13.48 7.31
N LEU A 8 -5.88 -12.68 6.40
CA LEU A 8 -5.67 -11.24 6.37
C LEU A 8 -6.34 -10.58 7.57
N GLN A 9 -5.65 -9.62 8.18
CA GLN A 9 -6.10 -8.90 9.36
C GLN A 9 -6.65 -7.54 8.94
N GLU A 10 -7.96 -7.32 9.13
CA GLU A 10 -8.60 -6.04 8.84
C GLU A 10 -7.99 -4.92 9.69
N GLN A 11 -7.75 -3.77 9.07
CA GLN A 11 -7.19 -2.58 9.68
C GLN A 11 -8.24 -1.47 9.74
N PRO A 12 -8.14 -0.56 10.72
CA PRO A 12 -8.95 0.64 10.73
C PRO A 12 -8.80 1.44 9.43
N ALA A 13 -9.90 2.04 8.97
CA ALA A 13 -9.86 2.91 7.80
C ALA A 13 -8.87 4.05 7.98
N PHE A 14 -8.06 4.33 6.96
CA PHE A 14 -7.14 5.45 6.98
C PHE A 14 -7.86 6.78 6.80
N ASP A 15 -7.41 7.79 7.55
CA ASP A 15 -7.59 9.17 7.11
C ASP A 15 -6.61 9.52 5.97
N LYS A 16 -6.90 10.61 5.25
CA LYS A 16 -6.09 11.06 4.12
C LYS A 16 -4.61 11.29 4.47
N LYS A 17 -4.32 11.79 5.67
CA LYS A 17 -2.94 12.09 6.12
C LYS A 17 -2.20 10.78 6.43
N GLN A 18 -2.86 9.85 7.11
CA GLN A 18 -2.33 8.51 7.40
C GLN A 18 -2.03 7.75 6.12
N PHE A 19 -2.96 7.74 5.16
CA PHE A 19 -2.76 7.07 3.87
C PHE A 19 -1.57 7.66 3.09
N ILE A 20 -1.46 8.99 3.03
CA ILE A 20 -0.31 9.65 2.38
C ILE A 20 1.00 9.31 3.08
N ALA A 21 1.01 9.27 4.42
CA ALA A 21 2.20 8.90 5.19
C ALA A 21 2.61 7.44 4.94
N TYR A 22 1.64 6.52 4.93
CA TYR A 22 1.84 5.12 4.58
C TYR A 22 2.42 4.97 3.18
N MET A 23 1.81 5.58 2.17
CA MET A 23 2.26 5.50 0.78
C MET A 23 3.69 6.04 0.61
N LYS A 24 4.05 7.14 1.29
CA LYS A 24 5.43 7.65 1.28
C LYS A 24 6.43 6.64 1.84
N LYS A 25 6.11 5.99 2.96
CA LYS A 25 6.95 4.95 3.56
C LYS A 25 7.07 3.74 2.62
N TYR A 26 5.95 3.29 2.05
CA TYR A 26 5.89 2.15 1.15
C TYR A 26 6.67 2.38 -0.15
N ILE A 27 6.53 3.56 -0.77
CA ILE A 27 7.31 3.96 -1.95
C ILE A 27 8.81 3.93 -1.66
N LYS A 28 9.24 4.45 -0.50
CA LYS A 28 10.65 4.41 -0.10
C LYS A 28 11.16 2.98 0.07
N LEU A 29 10.37 2.12 0.71
CA LEU A 29 10.71 0.71 0.93
C LEU A 29 10.87 -0.05 -0.40
N LEU A 30 9.93 0.12 -1.33
CA LEU A 30 10.00 -0.54 -2.64
C LEU A 30 11.10 0.04 -3.52
N THR A 31 11.27 1.36 -3.54
CA THR A 31 12.33 2.01 -4.32
C THR A 31 13.73 1.50 -3.94
N ALA A 32 13.94 1.12 -2.68
CA ALA A 32 15.21 0.55 -2.22
C ALA A 32 15.42 -0.93 -2.63
N LYS A 33 14.37 -1.60 -3.11
CA LYS A 33 14.39 -3.02 -3.52
C LYS A 33 14.30 -3.22 -5.04
N LEU A 34 14.09 -2.14 -5.79
CA LEU A 34 13.91 -2.17 -7.24
C LEU A 34 15.13 -1.54 -7.93
N GLU A 35 15.51 -2.10 -9.08
CA GLU A 35 16.62 -1.61 -9.89
C GLU A 35 16.23 -1.54 -11.37
N GLY A 36 17.07 -0.91 -12.18
CA GLY A 36 16.93 -0.89 -13.64
C GLY A 36 15.56 -0.42 -14.14
N GLU A 37 14.97 -1.22 -15.05
CA GLU A 37 13.70 -0.91 -15.70
C GLU A 37 12.52 -0.93 -14.73
N GLU A 38 12.48 -1.87 -13.79
CA GLU A 38 11.39 -1.98 -12.80
C GLU A 38 11.30 -0.73 -11.93
N LEU A 39 12.45 -0.18 -11.53
CA LEU A 39 12.50 1.07 -10.77
C LEU A 39 11.96 2.25 -11.59
N ALA A 40 12.28 2.31 -12.88
CA ALA A 40 11.80 3.37 -13.77
C ALA A 40 10.28 3.27 -13.98
N VAL A 41 9.77 2.06 -14.22
CA VAL A 41 8.33 1.79 -14.36
C VAL A 41 7.59 2.11 -13.07
N PHE A 42 8.12 1.70 -11.91
CA PHE A 42 7.51 1.99 -10.62
C PHE A 42 7.39 3.50 -10.38
N LYS A 43 8.50 4.25 -10.52
CA LYS A 43 8.51 5.71 -10.32
C LYS A 43 7.55 6.45 -11.27
N LYS A 44 7.43 5.98 -12.52
CA LYS A 44 6.52 6.57 -13.50
C LYS A 44 5.05 6.44 -13.11
N ASN A 45 4.65 5.31 -12.54
CA ASN A 45 3.23 4.97 -12.34
C ASN A 45 2.71 5.21 -10.92
N ILE A 46 3.59 5.15 -9.91
CA ILE A 46 3.16 5.13 -8.50
C ILE A 46 2.46 6.41 -8.04
N GLU A 47 2.81 7.57 -8.60
CA GLU A 47 2.14 8.84 -8.26
C GLU A 47 0.68 8.84 -8.70
N GLY A 48 0.41 8.37 -9.93
CA GLY A 48 -0.95 8.28 -10.47
C GLY A 48 -1.80 7.29 -9.69
N ALA A 49 -1.24 6.10 -9.39
CA ALA A 49 -1.91 5.10 -8.56
C ALA A 49 -2.23 5.63 -7.15
N THR A 50 -1.30 6.34 -6.52
CA THR A 50 -1.52 6.94 -5.20
C THR A 50 -2.67 7.95 -5.21
N LYS A 51 -2.74 8.81 -6.24
CA LYS A 51 -3.84 9.79 -6.38
C LYS A 51 -5.18 9.10 -6.62
N PHE A 52 -5.20 8.05 -7.44
CA PHE A 52 -6.41 7.27 -7.72
C PHE A 52 -6.96 6.63 -6.45
N LEU A 53 -6.14 5.89 -5.70
CA LEU A 53 -6.53 5.27 -4.43
C LEU A 53 -7.00 6.30 -3.40
N LEU A 54 -6.33 7.46 -3.34
CA LEU A 54 -6.73 8.54 -2.45
C LEU A 54 -8.12 9.10 -2.77
N GLY A 55 -8.52 9.08 -4.05
CA GLY A 55 -9.87 9.48 -4.48
C GLY A 55 -10.97 8.50 -4.05
N MET A 56 -10.61 7.23 -3.84
CA MET A 56 -11.52 6.15 -3.45
C MET A 56 -11.39 5.77 -1.96
N LEU A 57 -10.66 6.54 -1.16
CA LEU A 57 -10.26 6.14 0.19
C LEU A 57 -11.44 5.71 1.09
N LYS A 58 -12.63 6.30 0.88
CA LYS A 58 -13.85 5.98 1.63
C LYS A 58 -14.49 4.65 1.25
N ASP A 59 -14.18 4.15 0.06
CA ASP A 59 -14.74 2.92 -0.51
C ASP A 59 -13.81 1.72 -0.30
N LEU A 60 -12.60 1.96 0.22
CA LEU A 60 -11.60 0.93 0.47
C LEU A 60 -11.73 0.34 1.88
N GLN A 61 -11.56 -0.98 1.96
CA GLN A 61 -11.24 -1.69 3.19
C GLN A 61 -9.74 -2.01 3.17
N PHE A 62 -9.11 -2.01 4.35
CA PHE A 62 -7.67 -2.17 4.48
C PHE A 62 -7.36 -3.43 5.25
N PHE A 63 -6.40 -4.20 4.76
CA PHE A 63 -5.96 -5.43 5.40
C PHE A 63 -4.44 -5.50 5.44
N VAL A 64 -3.90 -6.30 6.36
CA VAL A 64 -2.48 -6.66 6.39
C VAL A 64 -2.34 -8.17 6.52
N GLY A 65 -1.15 -8.70 6.22
CA GLY A 65 -0.84 -10.11 6.44
C GLY A 65 -0.85 -10.48 7.93
N GLU A 66 -0.96 -11.79 8.21
CA GLU A 66 -1.05 -12.33 9.58
C GLU A 66 0.06 -11.82 10.53
N SER A 67 1.27 -11.61 10.02
CA SER A 67 2.40 -11.17 10.86
C SER A 67 2.38 -9.69 11.25
N MET A 68 1.52 -8.87 10.62
CA MET A 68 1.32 -7.45 10.91
C MET A 68 2.62 -6.62 10.99
N HIS A 69 3.66 -6.97 10.21
CA HIS A 69 4.93 -6.23 10.26
C HIS A 69 4.77 -4.77 9.81
N ASP A 70 5.49 -3.85 10.46
CA ASP A 70 5.42 -2.40 10.18
C ASP A 70 5.81 -2.02 8.74
N ASP A 71 6.60 -2.84 8.07
CA ASP A 71 7.05 -2.71 6.69
C ASP A 71 6.31 -3.64 5.71
N SER A 72 5.23 -4.27 6.18
CA SER A 72 4.33 -5.08 5.35
C SER A 72 3.46 -4.22 4.42
N THR A 73 2.89 -4.89 3.42
CA THR A 73 1.97 -4.27 2.47
C THR A 73 0.57 -4.21 3.08
N VAL A 74 -0.15 -3.12 2.81
CA VAL A 74 -1.58 -3.00 3.05
C VAL A 74 -2.30 -3.41 1.77
N VAL A 75 -3.24 -4.34 1.91
CA VAL A 75 -4.09 -4.90 0.85
C VAL A 75 -5.44 -4.20 0.89
#